data_AF-A0A9Q7R2Z0-F1
#
_entry.id   AF-A0A9Q7R2Z0-F1
#
_cell.length_a   1.000
_cell.length_b   1.000
_cell.length_c   1.000
_cell.angle_alpha   90.00
_cell.angle_beta   90.00
_cell.angle_gamma   90.00
#
_symmetry.space_group_name_H-M   'P 1'
#
loop_
_entity.id
_entity.type
_entity.pdbx_description
1 polymer ?
#
loop_
_entity_poly.entity_id
_entity_poly.type
_entity_poly.pdbx_seq_one_letter_code
_entity_poly.pdbx_strand_id
1 'polypeptide(L)'
;MRLVIACLLWISALPAGAQIYQYTDSAGNRAYSDQPPGTSYRQIETPAPNRLPSPATPAPHTPAAQPASTLQAYERLQLSGVPEHGALRANNGSFSVQVELQPSLRPGHRLRLLLDGRPYGQAGQGPELQLVNIDRGQHRLAVQVLAGDKVLQQSPAISFTLLRARRP
;
A
#
# COMPACT_ATOMS: atom_id res chain seq x y z
N MET A 1 4.54 1.20 53.18
CA MET A 1 3.47 1.55 52.21
C MET A 1 4.00 1.99 50.84
N ARG A 2 5.09 2.76 50.72
CA ARG A 2 5.70 3.13 49.42
C ARG A 2 6.26 1.95 48.60
N LEU A 3 6.87 0.96 49.25
CA LEU A 3 7.42 -0.24 48.59
C LEU A 3 6.35 -1.16 47.99
N VAL A 4 5.17 -1.22 48.61
CA VAL A 4 4.02 -2.02 48.09
C VAL A 4 3.47 -1.39 46.83
N ILE A 5 3.42 -0.05 46.75
CA ILE A 5 2.97 0.70 45.58
C ILE A 5 3.96 0.54 44.41
N ALA A 6 5.27 0.47 44.70
CA ALA A 6 6.30 0.25 43.67
C ALA A 6 6.23 -1.16 43.06
N CYS A 7 5.97 -2.21 43.86
CA CYS A 7 5.72 -3.56 43.33
C CYS A 7 4.41 -3.63 42.51
N LEU A 8 3.37 -2.88 42.89
CA LEU A 8 2.10 -2.86 42.16
C LEU A 8 2.24 -2.22 40.77
N LEU A 9 3.10 -1.22 40.62
CA LEU A 9 3.37 -0.52 39.35
C LEU A 9 4.21 -1.34 38.36
N TRP A 10 4.96 -2.35 38.81
CA TRP A 10 5.79 -3.17 37.92
C TRP A 10 5.02 -4.33 37.26
N ILE A 11 3.86 -4.69 37.79
CA ILE A 11 3.04 -5.78 37.24
C ILE A 11 2.23 -5.32 36.00
N SER A 12 2.07 -4.01 35.77
CA SER A 12 1.26 -3.47 34.65
C SER A 12 2.00 -3.37 33.30
N ALA A 13 3.27 -3.78 33.22
CA ALA A 13 4.11 -3.65 32.02
C ALA A 13 4.16 -4.91 31.12
N LEU A 14 3.05 -5.66 31.03
CA LEU A 14 2.95 -6.82 30.13
C LEU A 14 2.59 -6.36 28.70
N PRO A 15 3.34 -6.74 27.65
CA PRO A 15 2.98 -6.42 26.28
C PRO A 15 1.81 -7.29 25.83
N ALA A 16 0.72 -6.66 25.38
CA ALA A 16 -0.40 -7.37 24.76
C ALA A 16 -0.05 -7.71 23.31
N GLY A 17 0.31 -8.98 23.05
CA GLY A 17 0.54 -9.48 21.69
C GLY A 17 -0.78 -9.72 20.97
N ALA A 18 -1.19 -8.82 20.06
CA ALA A 18 -2.31 -9.06 19.16
C ALA A 18 -1.83 -9.89 17.96
N GLN A 19 -2.16 -11.19 17.94
CA GLN A 19 -1.94 -12.05 16.79
C GLN A 19 -3.12 -11.90 15.82
N ILE A 20 -2.85 -11.41 14.62
CA ILE A 20 -3.85 -11.26 13.55
C ILE A 20 -3.79 -12.52 12.69
N TYR A 21 -4.89 -13.28 12.65
CA TYR A 21 -5.02 -14.46 11.81
C TYR A 21 -5.78 -14.09 10.52
N GLN A 22 -5.17 -14.34 9.37
CA GLN A 22 -5.83 -14.25 8.05
C GLN A 22 -6.05 -15.67 7.54
N TYR A 23 -7.29 -15.98 7.14
CA TYR A 23 -7.58 -17.14 6.32
C TYR A 23 -8.23 -16.67 5.01
N THR A 24 -8.08 -17.48 3.97
CA THR A 24 -8.68 -17.24 2.65
C THR A 24 -9.77 -18.28 2.47
N ASP A 25 -11.00 -17.86 2.18
CA ASP A 25 -12.07 -18.79 1.86
C ASP A 25 -11.87 -19.39 0.44
N SER A 26 -12.60 -20.45 0.13
CA SER A 26 -12.55 -21.11 -1.19
C SER A 26 -13.14 -20.29 -2.33
N ALA A 27 -13.57 -19.04 -2.07
CA ALA A 27 -14.04 -18.07 -3.06
C ALA A 27 -13.09 -16.86 -3.22
N GLY A 28 -11.94 -16.84 -2.52
CA GLY A 28 -10.91 -15.82 -2.66
C GLY A 28 -11.15 -14.52 -1.89
N ASN A 29 -12.11 -14.48 -0.96
CA ASN A 29 -12.41 -13.28 -0.16
C ASN A 29 -11.78 -13.38 1.24
N ARG A 30 -11.28 -12.25 1.76
CA ARG A 30 -10.67 -12.14 3.09
C ARG A 30 -11.72 -11.64 4.10
N ALA A 31 -12.06 -12.46 5.08
CA ALA A 31 -12.93 -12.10 6.21
C ALA A 31 -12.19 -12.32 7.56
N TYR A 32 -12.51 -11.50 8.56
CA TYR A 32 -11.93 -11.54 9.91
C TYR A 32 -13.03 -11.90 10.91
N SER A 33 -12.80 -12.87 11.81
CA SER A 33 -13.78 -13.30 12.82
C SER A 33 -13.10 -13.82 14.08
N ASP A 34 -13.70 -13.55 15.25
CA ASP A 34 -13.16 -13.82 16.60
C ASP A 34 -13.91 -14.95 17.34
N GLN A 35 -14.51 -15.92 16.63
CA GLN A 35 -15.17 -17.09 17.24
C GLN A 35 -14.82 -18.42 16.55
N PRO A 36 -14.62 -19.52 17.31
CA PRO A 36 -14.36 -20.84 16.73
C PRO A 36 -15.67 -21.56 16.36
N PRO A 37 -15.86 -22.03 15.11
CA PRO A 37 -16.93 -22.97 14.81
C PRO A 37 -16.50 -24.39 15.19
N GLY A 38 -17.07 -24.91 16.28
CA GLY A 38 -17.03 -26.32 16.62
C GLY A 38 -18.16 -27.07 15.93
N THR A 39 -17.84 -28.08 15.10
CA THR A 39 -18.47 -29.42 15.09
C THR A 39 -17.95 -30.30 13.94
N SER A 40 -17.54 -31.52 14.33
CA SER A 40 -17.64 -32.82 13.65
C SER A 40 -17.28 -32.95 12.15
N TYR A 41 -16.14 -33.63 11.87
CA TYR A 41 -15.88 -34.23 10.56
C TYR A 41 -15.97 -35.76 10.63
N ARG A 42 -16.66 -36.35 9.66
CA ARG A 42 -16.72 -37.80 9.40
C ARG A 42 -15.55 -38.15 8.48
N GLN A 43 -14.71 -39.09 8.89
CA GLN A 43 -13.59 -39.58 8.08
C GLN A 43 -14.13 -40.28 6.82
N ILE A 44 -13.75 -39.77 5.65
CA ILE A 44 -14.02 -40.39 4.34
C ILE A 44 -12.68 -40.93 3.85
N GLU A 45 -12.56 -42.24 3.71
CA GLU A 45 -11.43 -42.91 3.05
C GLU A 45 -11.57 -42.72 1.53
N THR A 46 -10.58 -42.05 0.93
CA THR A 46 -10.46 -41.95 -0.52
C THR A 46 -9.48 -43.00 -1.06
N PRO A 47 -9.81 -43.75 -2.13
CA PRO A 47 -8.94 -44.76 -2.71
C PRO A 47 -7.67 -44.15 -3.35
N ALA A 48 -6.65 -45.00 -3.52
CA ALA A 48 -5.30 -44.61 -3.95
C ALA A 48 -5.31 -43.84 -5.29
N PRO A 49 -4.52 -42.76 -5.40
CA PRO A 49 -4.45 -41.97 -6.63
C PRO A 49 -3.75 -42.75 -7.75
N ASN A 50 -4.37 -42.73 -8.93
CA ASN A 50 -3.83 -43.28 -10.16
C ASN A 50 -2.51 -42.55 -10.50
N ARG A 51 -1.39 -43.28 -10.59
CA ARG A 51 -0.08 -42.69 -10.92
C ARG A 51 0.10 -42.64 -12.44
N LEU A 52 0.15 -41.44 -13.01
CA LEU A 52 0.76 -41.23 -14.33
C LEU A 52 2.30 -41.23 -14.20
N PRO A 53 3.04 -41.67 -15.25
CA PRO A 53 4.49 -41.57 -15.26
C PRO A 53 4.93 -40.10 -15.21
N SER A 54 5.94 -39.82 -14.41
CA SER A 54 6.52 -38.50 -14.22
C SER A 54 7.18 -38.00 -15.52
N PRO A 55 7.00 -36.73 -15.93
CA PRO A 55 7.89 -36.14 -16.93
C PRO A 55 9.31 -36.09 -16.38
N ALA A 56 10.28 -36.38 -17.23
CA ALA A 56 11.70 -36.41 -16.89
C ALA A 56 12.15 -35.16 -16.12
N THR A 57 12.97 -35.39 -15.08
CA THR A 57 13.64 -34.37 -14.28
C THR A 57 14.36 -33.38 -15.19
N PRO A 58 14.06 -32.06 -15.15
CA PRO A 58 14.91 -31.08 -15.80
C PRO A 58 16.28 -31.10 -15.13
N ALA A 59 17.34 -31.13 -15.92
CA ALA A 59 18.71 -30.95 -15.46
C ALA A 59 18.81 -29.70 -14.55
N PRO A 60 19.73 -29.66 -13.57
CA PRO A 60 19.90 -28.50 -12.72
C PRO A 60 20.15 -27.27 -13.60
N HIS A 61 19.15 -26.39 -13.65
CA HIS A 61 19.31 -25.08 -14.21
C HIS A 61 20.32 -24.35 -13.33
N THR A 62 21.56 -24.27 -13.79
CA THR A 62 22.48 -23.20 -13.39
C THR A 62 21.64 -21.93 -13.37
N PRO A 63 21.57 -21.16 -12.27
CA PRO A 63 20.87 -19.89 -12.28
C PRO A 63 21.53 -19.05 -13.37
N ALA A 64 20.90 -18.99 -14.54
CA ALA A 64 21.17 -17.93 -15.48
C ALA A 64 20.91 -16.69 -14.64
N ALA A 65 21.96 -15.90 -14.41
CA ALA A 65 21.84 -14.62 -13.74
C ALA A 65 20.62 -13.95 -14.36
N GLN A 66 19.54 -13.82 -13.58
CA GLN A 66 18.40 -13.02 -13.99
C GLN A 66 19.02 -11.71 -14.45
N PRO A 67 18.87 -11.30 -15.72
CA PRO A 67 19.32 -9.98 -16.10
C PRO A 67 18.67 -9.06 -15.07
N ALA A 68 19.52 -8.38 -14.29
CA ALA A 68 19.09 -7.51 -13.22
C ALA A 68 17.93 -6.71 -13.79
N SER A 69 16.72 -6.92 -13.27
CA SER A 69 15.51 -6.31 -13.78
C SER A 69 15.82 -4.84 -13.97
N THR A 70 16.02 -4.44 -15.23
CA THR A 70 16.10 -3.03 -15.57
C THR A 70 14.73 -2.55 -15.13
N LEU A 71 14.68 -1.83 -14.01
CA LEU A 71 13.46 -1.24 -13.49
C LEU A 71 12.88 -0.41 -14.63
N GLN A 72 11.98 -1.02 -15.39
CA GLN A 72 11.46 -0.41 -16.60
C GLN A 72 10.63 0.77 -16.13
N ALA A 73 11.10 1.95 -16.49
CA ALA A 73 10.40 3.19 -16.24
C ALA A 73 9.01 3.14 -16.89
N TYR A 74 8.09 3.90 -16.30
CA TYR A 74 6.81 4.20 -16.91
C TYR A 74 7.03 5.23 -18.01
N GLU A 75 6.49 4.95 -19.18
CA GLU A 75 6.55 5.84 -20.36
C GLU A 75 5.79 7.15 -20.09
N ARG A 76 4.66 7.05 -19.36
CA ARG A 76 3.90 8.20 -18.87
C ARG A 76 3.76 8.10 -17.36
N LEU A 77 4.02 9.22 -16.68
CA LEU A 77 3.77 9.41 -15.26
C LEU A 77 3.50 10.90 -15.01
N GLN A 78 2.22 11.26 -14.90
CA GLN A 78 1.78 12.65 -14.76
C GLN A 78 0.63 12.74 -13.75
N LEU A 79 0.45 13.91 -13.16
CA LEU A 79 -0.67 14.21 -12.29
C LEU A 79 -1.74 14.98 -13.08
N SER A 80 -3.00 14.70 -12.78
CA SER A 80 -4.15 15.46 -13.28
C SER A 80 -5.17 15.69 -12.14
N GLY A 81 -6.20 16.49 -12.41
CA GLY A 81 -7.16 16.92 -11.38
C GLY A 81 -6.75 18.15 -10.57
N VAL A 82 -5.62 18.78 -10.91
CA VAL A 82 -5.23 20.11 -10.42
C VAL A 82 -4.90 21.03 -11.59
N PRO A 83 -5.24 22.33 -11.51
CA PRO A 83 -4.88 23.28 -12.55
C PRO A 83 -3.38 23.57 -12.51
N GLU A 84 -2.68 23.37 -13.62
CA GLU A 84 -1.28 23.79 -13.74
C GLU A 84 -1.17 25.31 -13.70
N HIS A 85 -0.33 25.83 -12.81
CA HIS A 85 -0.11 27.27 -12.60
C HIS A 85 -1.39 28.07 -12.26
N GLY A 86 -2.48 27.39 -11.91
CA GLY A 86 -3.78 28.00 -11.62
C GLY A 86 -4.16 27.97 -10.13
N ALA A 87 -5.39 28.39 -9.85
CA ALA A 87 -5.96 28.35 -8.52
C ALA A 87 -6.96 27.21 -8.37
N LEU A 88 -6.77 26.37 -7.36
CA LEU A 88 -7.73 25.35 -6.93
C LEU A 88 -8.46 25.86 -5.69
N ARG A 89 -9.80 25.80 -5.68
CA ARG A 89 -10.58 26.10 -4.49
C ARG A 89 -11.01 24.82 -3.78
N ALA A 90 -10.49 24.61 -2.57
CA ALA A 90 -10.94 23.56 -1.65
C ALA A 90 -11.14 24.18 -0.27
N ASN A 91 -12.38 24.54 0.06
CA ASN A 91 -12.66 25.35 1.26
C ASN A 91 -12.20 24.66 2.56
N ASN A 92 -12.29 23.33 2.62
CA ASN A 92 -11.82 22.52 3.74
C ASN A 92 -10.33 22.11 3.62
N GLY A 93 -9.65 22.43 2.52
CA GLY A 93 -8.29 22.01 2.23
C GLY A 93 -8.15 20.56 1.76
N SER A 94 -9.25 19.89 1.42
CA SER A 94 -9.24 18.49 0.98
C SER A 94 -9.68 18.35 -0.48
N PHE A 95 -8.94 17.57 -1.26
CA PHE A 95 -9.18 17.33 -2.68
C PHE A 95 -8.49 16.05 -3.14
N SER A 96 -8.91 15.50 -4.28
CA SER A 96 -8.28 14.34 -4.92
C SER A 96 -7.50 14.75 -6.15
N VAL A 97 -6.45 14.00 -6.47
CA VAL A 97 -5.69 14.09 -7.72
C VAL A 97 -5.63 12.72 -8.38
N GLN A 98 -5.56 12.71 -9.70
CA GLN A 98 -5.44 11.49 -10.49
C GLN A 98 -4.01 11.35 -11.01
N VAL A 99 -3.54 10.12 -11.13
CA VAL A 99 -2.24 9.78 -11.69
C VAL A 99 -2.45 9.10 -13.03
N GLU A 100 -1.98 9.75 -14.08
CA GLU A 100 -1.93 9.20 -15.42
C GLU A 100 -0.62 8.46 -15.61
N LEU A 101 -0.72 7.14 -15.80
CA LEU A 101 0.43 6.25 -15.91
C LEU A 101 0.28 5.28 -17.07
N GLN A 102 1.39 5.05 -17.79
CA GLN A 102 1.45 4.09 -18.91
C GLN A 102 2.80 3.36 -18.85
N PRO A 103 2.84 2.00 -18.84
CA PRO A 103 1.71 1.08 -18.71
C PRO A 103 1.03 1.19 -17.33
N SER A 104 -0.02 0.39 -17.09
CA SER A 104 -0.69 0.32 -15.78
C SER A 104 0.28 0.02 -14.63
N LEU A 105 -0.09 0.42 -13.40
CA LEU A 105 0.78 0.27 -12.24
C LEU A 105 1.10 -1.22 -12.07
N ARG A 106 2.39 -1.54 -11.95
CA ARG A 106 2.85 -2.93 -11.97
C ARG A 106 2.62 -3.54 -10.60
N PRO A 107 2.32 -4.85 -10.52
CA PRO A 107 2.23 -5.54 -9.24
C PRO A 107 3.48 -5.32 -8.38
N GLY A 108 3.29 -5.01 -7.10
CA GLY A 108 4.37 -4.72 -6.16
C GLY A 108 4.91 -3.28 -6.21
N HIS A 109 4.51 -2.47 -7.20
CA HIS A 109 4.79 -1.04 -7.21
C HIS A 109 3.74 -0.26 -6.42
N ARG A 110 4.11 0.90 -5.89
CA ARG A 110 3.22 1.82 -5.15
C ARG A 110 3.42 3.25 -5.61
N LEU A 111 2.36 4.04 -5.56
CA LEU A 111 2.35 5.48 -5.83
C LEU A 111 2.43 6.23 -4.51
N ARG A 112 3.32 7.22 -4.43
CA ARG A 112 3.45 8.11 -3.27
C ARG A 112 3.38 9.56 -3.72
N LEU A 113 2.49 10.32 -3.10
CA LEU A 113 2.38 11.74 -3.35
C LEU A 113 3.55 12.49 -2.69
N LEU A 114 4.03 13.54 -3.35
CA LEU A 114 4.89 14.55 -2.75
C LEU A 114 4.14 15.87 -2.69
N LEU A 115 4.11 16.50 -1.52
CA LEU A 115 3.66 17.86 -1.30
C LEU A 115 4.87 18.72 -0.92
N ASP A 116 5.16 19.73 -1.74
CA ASP A 116 6.28 20.65 -1.53
C ASP A 116 7.64 19.92 -1.40
N GLY A 117 7.78 18.84 -2.17
CA GLY A 117 8.97 17.98 -2.20
C GLY A 117 9.06 16.96 -1.06
N ARG A 118 8.09 16.92 -0.15
CA ARG A 118 8.04 15.98 0.97
C ARG A 118 7.01 14.88 0.73
N PRO A 119 7.31 13.61 1.09
CA PRO A 119 6.31 12.55 1.09
C PRO A 119 5.04 12.94 1.85
N TYR A 120 3.89 12.80 1.18
CA TYR A 120 2.58 13.09 1.74
C TYR A 120 1.74 11.82 1.75
N GLY A 121 1.18 11.49 2.93
CA GLY A 121 0.34 10.32 3.11
C GLY A 121 1.08 8.98 2.94
N GLN A 122 0.30 7.91 2.85
CA GLN A 122 0.80 6.56 2.64
C GLN A 122 0.92 6.24 1.14
N ALA A 123 1.86 5.37 0.79
CA ALA A 123 1.99 4.89 -0.58
C ALA A 123 0.86 3.90 -0.92
N GLY A 124 0.10 4.17 -1.98
CA GLY A 124 -1.05 3.39 -2.41
C GLY A 124 -0.82 2.65 -3.74
N GLN A 125 -1.77 1.81 -4.14
CA GLN A 125 -1.75 1.12 -5.44
C GLN A 125 -2.74 1.73 -6.45
N GLY A 126 -3.62 2.63 -6.00
CA GLY A 126 -4.61 3.28 -6.85
C GLY A 126 -4.06 4.52 -7.56
N PRO A 127 -4.56 4.85 -8.76
CA PRO A 127 -4.19 6.06 -9.48
C PRO A 127 -4.80 7.33 -8.87
N GLU A 128 -5.83 7.20 -8.02
CA GLU A 128 -6.39 8.33 -7.27
C GLU A 128 -5.69 8.50 -5.92
N LEU A 129 -5.25 9.72 -5.64
CA LEU A 129 -4.58 10.08 -4.39
C LEU A 129 -5.31 11.25 -3.73
N GLN A 130 -5.56 11.14 -2.43
CA GLN A 130 -6.31 12.14 -1.69
C GLN A 130 -5.38 13.01 -0.83
N LEU A 131 -5.64 14.31 -0.85
CA LEU A 131 -5.05 15.29 0.05
C LEU A 131 -6.12 15.78 1.02
N VAL A 132 -5.73 15.92 2.28
CA VAL A 132 -6.61 16.30 3.38
C VAL A 132 -6.00 17.44 4.16
N ASN A 133 -6.81 18.47 4.41
CA ASN A 133 -6.46 19.62 5.25
C ASN A 133 -5.14 20.31 4.84
N ILE A 134 -4.89 20.46 3.55
CA ILE A 134 -3.78 21.24 3.03
C ILE A 134 -4.01 22.72 3.32
N ASP A 135 -2.95 23.43 3.67
CA ASP A 135 -3.02 24.86 3.94
C ASP A 135 -3.27 25.66 2.67
N ARG A 136 -3.78 26.89 2.83
CA ARG A 136 -3.96 27.79 1.68
C ARG A 136 -2.60 28.31 1.22
N GLY A 137 -2.49 28.66 -0.05
CA GLY A 137 -1.28 29.27 -0.61
C GLY A 137 -0.71 28.48 -1.77
N GLN A 138 0.54 28.78 -2.13
CA GLN A 138 1.21 28.12 -3.24
C GLN A 138 1.77 26.76 -2.80
N HIS A 139 1.48 25.74 -3.60
CA HIS A 139 1.95 24.38 -3.38
C HIS A 139 2.50 23.77 -4.67
N ARG A 140 3.32 22.74 -4.49
CA ARG A 140 3.85 21.91 -5.56
C ARG A 140 3.54 20.44 -5.32
N LEU A 141 2.95 19.78 -6.30
CA LEU A 141 2.65 18.35 -6.27
C LEU A 141 3.48 17.57 -7.27
N ALA A 142 3.92 16.39 -6.86
CA ALA A 142 4.50 15.38 -7.74
C ALA A 142 4.09 13.99 -7.23
N VAL A 143 4.23 12.97 -8.06
CA VAL A 143 4.02 11.57 -7.65
C VAL A 143 5.29 10.77 -7.91
N GLN A 144 5.61 9.87 -6.99
CA GLN A 144 6.69 8.91 -7.11
C GLN A 144 6.12 7.51 -7.28
N VAL A 145 6.78 6.72 -8.13
CA VAL A 145 6.59 5.26 -8.17
C VAL A 145 7.67 4.60 -7.32
N LEU A 146 7.25 3.71 -6.43
CA LEU A 146 8.10 2.98 -5.49
C LEU A 146 8.06 1.48 -5.80
N ALA A 147 9.19 0.79 -5.64
CA ALA A 147 9.23 -0.67 -5.44
C ALA A 147 9.85 -0.94 -4.07
N GLY A 148 9.02 -1.41 -3.13
CA GLY A 148 9.39 -1.37 -1.71
C GLY A 148 9.60 0.08 -1.26
N ASP A 149 10.81 0.39 -0.78
CA ASP A 149 11.22 1.73 -0.35
C ASP A 149 12.07 2.48 -1.39
N LYS A 150 12.41 1.82 -2.51
CA LYS A 150 13.20 2.40 -3.58
C LYS A 150 12.31 3.24 -4.49
N VAL A 151 12.69 4.51 -4.68
CA VAL A 151 12.08 5.38 -5.71
C VAL A 151 12.56 4.93 -7.08
N LEU A 152 11.62 4.59 -7.95
CA LEU A 152 11.88 4.17 -9.32
C LEU A 152 11.83 5.34 -10.30
N GLN A 153 10.83 6.20 -10.12
CA GLN A 153 10.55 7.33 -11.00
C GLN A 153 9.74 8.38 -10.26
N GLN A 154 9.84 9.63 -10.71
CA GLN A 154 9.05 10.75 -10.23
C GLN A 154 8.46 11.51 -11.42
N SER A 155 7.20 11.95 -11.30
CA SER A 155 6.57 12.82 -12.29
C SER A 155 7.22 14.21 -12.32
N PRO A 156 6.99 15.00 -13.38
CA PRO A 156 7.09 16.44 -13.31
C PRO A 156 6.26 16.98 -12.13
N ALA A 157 6.69 18.12 -11.61
CA ALA A 157 6.04 18.74 -10.48
C ALA A 157 5.10 19.86 -10.94
N ILE A 158 3.82 19.79 -10.55
CA ILE A 158 2.80 20.79 -10.87
C ILE A 158 2.73 21.81 -9.75
N SER A 159 2.79 23.10 -10.09
CA SER A 159 2.62 24.19 -9.14
C SER A 159 1.22 24.78 -9.26
N PHE A 160 0.56 25.06 -8.14
CA PHE A 160 -0.79 25.63 -8.10
C PHE A 160 -1.00 26.43 -6.81
N THR A 161 -2.06 27.23 -6.76
CA THR A 161 -2.46 27.98 -5.55
C THR A 161 -3.72 27.37 -4.96
N LEU A 162 -3.68 26.94 -3.70
CA LEU A 162 -4.85 26.47 -2.96
C LEU A 162 -5.57 27.61 -2.27
N LEU A 163 -6.86 27.76 -2.57
CA LEU A 163 -7.78 28.69 -1.93
C LEU A 163 -8.65 27.94 -0.92
N ARG A 164 -8.68 28.44 0.32
CA ARG A 164 -9.57 27.96 1.39
C ARG A 164 -10.55 29.06 1.80
N ALA A 165 -11.68 28.67 2.39
CA ALA A 165 -12.52 29.61 3.09
C ALA A 165 -11.78 30.11 4.34
N ARG A 166 -11.92 31.40 4.67
CA ARG A 166 -11.45 31.94 5.94
C ARG A 166 -12.31 31.31 7.04
N ARG A 167 -11.70 30.65 8.02
CA ARG A 167 -12.44 30.29 9.24
C ARG A 167 -12.79 31.63 9.95
N PRO A 168 -14.07 31.83 10.34
CA PRO A 168 -14.47 33.02 11.08
C PRO A 168 -13.74 33.10 12.43
#